data_AF-A0A7X2MTN6-F1
#
_entry.id   AF-A0A7X2MTN6-F1
#
_cell.length_a   1.000
_cell.length_b   1.000
_cell.length_c   1.000
_cell.angle_alpha   90.00
_cell.angle_beta   90.00
_cell.angle_gamma   90.00
#
_symmetry.space_group_name_H-M   'P 1'
#
loop_
_entity.id
_entity.type
_entity.pdbx_description
1 polymer ?
#
loop_
_entity_poly.entity_id
_entity_poly.type
_entity_poly.pdbx_seq_one_letter_code
_entity_poly.pdbx_strand_id
1 'polypeptide(L)'
;SREKFVEYSLPRQHRDDMAKGTDAARQSESIRETFAAGIERQLALLETEQVTRADLINTLAQLVGALMLSRACPDNSGLADEILEVCRTRLISPDACKD
;
A
#
# COMPACT_ATOMS: atom_id res chain seq x y z
N SER A 1 9.84 -11.21 15.49
CA SER A 1 10.18 -9.78 15.47
C SER A 1 9.45 -9.14 14.30
N ARG A 2 9.46 -7.81 14.22
CA ARG A 2 8.88 -7.09 13.08
C ARG A 2 9.51 -7.54 11.75
N GLU A 3 10.83 -7.72 11.71
CA GLU A 3 11.53 -8.13 10.49
C GLU A 3 11.04 -9.49 9.98
N LYS A 4 10.95 -10.49 10.88
CA LYS A 4 10.47 -11.83 10.52
C LYS A 4 9.02 -11.83 10.01
N PHE A 5 8.17 -10.95 10.54
CA PHE A 5 6.80 -10.82 10.07
C PHE A 5 6.75 -10.25 8.64
N VAL A 6 7.52 -9.19 8.37
CA VAL A 6 7.63 -8.59 7.03
C VAL A 6 8.17 -9.60 6.02
N GLU A 7 9.24 -10.32 6.36
CA GLU A 7 9.84 -11.36 5.51
C GLU A 7 8.85 -12.51 5.22
N TYR A 8 8.04 -12.89 6.20
CA TYR A 8 7.01 -13.92 6.04
C TYR A 8 5.85 -13.46 5.15
N SER A 9 5.45 -12.18 5.22
CA SER A 9 4.26 -11.66 4.52
C SER A 9 4.48 -11.30 3.05
N LEU A 10 5.69 -10.97 2.62
CA LEU A 10 5.99 -10.50 1.26
C LEU A 10 6.53 -11.50 0.20
N PRO A 11 6.58 -12.84 0.40
CA PRO A 11 6.93 -13.79 -0.66
C PRO A 11 5.99 -13.71 -1.88
N ARG A 12 6.55 -13.86 -3.10
CA ARG A 12 5.77 -13.96 -4.36
C ARG A 12 4.67 -15.03 -4.30
N GLN A 13 4.94 -16.13 -3.59
CA GLN A 13 3.98 -17.21 -3.38
C GLN A 13 2.69 -16.75 -2.68
N HIS A 14 2.75 -15.75 -1.79
CA HIS A 14 1.56 -15.19 -1.15
C HIS A 14 0.76 -14.28 -2.10
N ARG A 15 1.39 -13.69 -3.13
CA ARG A 15 0.70 -12.92 -4.17
C ARG A 15 -0.04 -13.83 -5.15
N ASP A 16 0.58 -14.94 -5.55
CA ASP A 16 0.06 -15.84 -6.58
C ASP A 16 -0.99 -16.83 -6.05
N ASP A 17 -1.08 -17.01 -4.73
CA ASP A 17 -2.12 -17.80 -4.08
C ASP A 17 -3.49 -17.09 -4.18
N MET A 18 -4.24 -17.39 -5.24
CA MET A 18 -5.57 -16.82 -5.52
C MET A 18 -6.61 -17.14 -4.43
N ALA A 19 -6.39 -18.17 -3.59
CA ALA A 19 -7.26 -18.47 -2.45
C ALA A 19 -7.04 -17.48 -1.29
N LYS A 20 -5.84 -16.88 -1.21
CA LYS A 20 -5.46 -15.84 -0.23
C LYS A 20 -5.41 -14.44 -0.84
N GLY A 21 -5.52 -14.31 -2.16
CA GLY A 21 -5.53 -13.04 -2.87
C GLY A 21 -6.77 -12.21 -2.54
N THR A 22 -6.58 -10.88 -2.49
CA THR A 22 -7.68 -9.91 -2.47
C THR A 22 -8.61 -10.12 -3.68
N ASP A 23 -9.84 -9.60 -3.65
CA ASP A 23 -10.78 -9.72 -4.77
C ASP A 23 -10.21 -9.24 -6.12
N ALA A 24 -9.22 -8.35 -6.09
CA ALA A 24 -8.45 -7.90 -7.25
C ALA A 24 -7.69 -9.04 -7.98
N ALA A 25 -7.23 -10.06 -7.26
CA ALA A 25 -6.52 -11.20 -7.83
C ALA A 25 -7.45 -12.08 -8.69
N ARG A 26 -8.75 -12.06 -8.40
CA ARG A 26 -9.80 -12.80 -9.11
C ARG A 26 -10.32 -12.08 -10.37
N GLN A 27 -9.88 -10.85 -10.61
CA GLN A 27 -10.28 -10.08 -11.79
C GLN A 27 -9.64 -10.64 -13.07
N SER A 28 -10.25 -10.33 -14.21
CA SER A 28 -9.73 -10.74 -15.52
C SER A 28 -8.33 -10.16 -15.77
N GLU A 29 -7.56 -10.81 -16.64
CA GLU A 29 -6.21 -10.36 -17.01
C GLU A 29 -6.21 -8.92 -17.53
N SER A 30 -7.13 -8.59 -18.43
CA SER A 30 -7.30 -7.23 -18.96
C SER A 30 -7.54 -6.17 -17.88
N ILE A 31 -8.29 -6.48 -16.82
CA ILE A 31 -8.50 -5.55 -15.70
C ILE A 31 -7.20 -5.35 -14.93
N ARG A 32 -6.44 -6.43 -14.66
CA ARG A 32 -5.16 -6.35 -13.95
C ARG A 32 -4.11 -5.58 -14.75
N GLU A 33 -4.07 -5.76 -16.07
CA GLU A 33 -3.20 -5.01 -16.98
C GLU A 33 -3.56 -3.52 -16.99
N THR A 34 -4.85 -3.19 -17.06
CA THR A 34 -5.31 -1.81 -17.00
C THR A 34 -4.94 -1.14 -15.67
N PHE A 35 -5.08 -1.87 -14.56
CA PHE A 35 -4.67 -1.39 -13.24
C PHE A 35 -3.16 -1.14 -13.16
N ALA A 36 -2.35 -2.09 -13.65
CA ALA A 36 -0.90 -1.94 -13.71
C ALA A 36 -0.49 -0.73 -14.56
N ALA A 37 -1.10 -0.54 -15.74
CA ALA A 37 -0.87 0.62 -16.59
C ALA A 37 -1.26 1.94 -15.90
N GLY A 38 -2.34 1.93 -15.10
CA GLY A 38 -2.74 3.05 -14.27
C GLY A 38 -1.68 3.43 -13.23
N ILE A 39 -1.14 2.45 -12.50
CA ILE A 39 -0.04 2.66 -11.54
C ILE A 39 1.18 3.22 -12.26
N GLU A 40 1.61 2.61 -13.37
CA GLU A 40 2.77 3.07 -14.13
C GLU A 40 2.63 4.53 -14.57
N ARG A 41 1.43 4.92 -15.05
CA ARG A 41 1.13 6.30 -15.41
C ARG A 41 1.23 7.24 -14.21
N GLN A 42 0.69 6.86 -13.04
CA GLN A 42 0.77 7.68 -11.83
C GLN A 42 2.21 7.85 -11.36
N LEU A 43 3.01 6.78 -11.38
CA LEU A 43 4.43 6.84 -11.04
C LEU A 43 5.17 7.80 -11.97
N ALA A 44 5.00 7.65 -13.29
CA ALA A 44 5.65 8.52 -14.27
C ALA A 44 5.24 10.00 -14.16
N LEU A 45 4.03 10.30 -13.69
CA LEU A 45 3.54 11.66 -13.51
C LEU A 45 4.08 12.34 -12.24
N LEU A 46 4.39 11.56 -11.20
CA LEU A 46 4.77 12.07 -9.87
C LEU A 46 6.28 11.95 -9.60
N GLU A 47 7.01 11.19 -10.41
CA GLU A 47 8.45 11.03 -10.29
C GLU A 47 9.17 12.36 -10.57
N THR A 48 10.11 12.70 -9.70
CA THR A 48 10.94 13.91 -9.81
C THR A 48 12.37 13.57 -9.43
N GLU A 49 13.31 14.50 -9.63
CA GLU A 49 14.70 14.30 -9.19
C GLU A 49 14.83 14.06 -7.68
N GLN A 50 13.88 14.55 -6.87
CA GLN A 50 13.89 14.42 -5.41
C GLN A 50 13.02 13.26 -4.89
N VAL A 51 12.15 12.70 -5.72
CA VAL A 51 11.19 11.65 -5.32
C VAL A 51 11.34 10.48 -6.27
N THR A 52 11.92 9.39 -5.76
CA THR A 52 12.20 8.21 -6.59
C THR A 52 10.93 7.38 -6.82
N ARG A 53 10.95 6.56 -7.88
CA ARG A 53 9.95 5.52 -8.07
C ARG A 53 9.71 4.64 -6.84
N ALA A 54 10.77 4.31 -6.08
CA ALA A 54 10.63 3.49 -4.87
C ALA A 54 9.83 4.21 -3.77
N ASP A 55 10.06 5.52 -3.61
CA ASP A 55 9.32 6.36 -2.64
C ASP A 55 7.85 6.46 -3.01
N LEU A 56 7.54 6.60 -4.31
CA LEU A 56 6.17 6.64 -4.80
C LEU A 56 5.45 5.30 -4.63
N ILE A 57 6.11 4.17 -4.91
CA ILE A 57 5.55 2.84 -4.68
C ILE A 57 5.27 2.64 -3.18
N ASN A 58 6.20 3.02 -2.31
CA ASN A 58 6.00 2.97 -0.86
C ASN A 58 4.82 3.87 -0.43
N THR A 59 4.71 5.06 -1.02
CA THR A 59 3.60 6.00 -0.76
C THR A 59 2.25 5.41 -1.15
N LEU A 60 2.13 4.88 -2.37
CA LEU A 60 0.91 4.23 -2.86
C LEU A 60 0.54 3.02 -2.01
N ALA A 61 1.51 2.18 -1.64
CA ALA A 61 1.28 1.02 -0.80
C ALA A 61 0.77 1.39 0.60
N GLN A 62 1.35 2.42 1.24
CA GLN A 62 0.87 2.91 2.53
C GLN A 62 -0.52 3.53 2.45
N LEU A 63 -0.80 4.34 1.42
CA LEU A 63 -2.13 4.94 1.22
C LEU A 63 -3.21 3.87 1.04
N VAL A 64 -2.98 2.91 0.13
CA VAL A 64 -3.94 1.82 -0.13
C VAL A 64 -4.09 0.94 1.10
N GLY A 65 -2.98 0.57 1.76
CA GLY A 65 -3.01 -0.22 2.98
C GLY A 65 -3.79 0.45 4.11
N ALA A 66 -3.57 1.75 4.34
CA ALA A 66 -4.30 2.51 5.35
C ALA A 66 -5.80 2.54 5.08
N LEU A 67 -6.19 2.79 3.82
CA LEU A 67 -7.60 2.78 3.42
C LEU A 67 -8.25 1.40 3.59
N MET A 68 -7.56 0.32 3.23
CA MET A 68 -8.07 -1.04 3.37
C MET A 68 -8.20 -1.45 4.85
N LEU A 69 -7.21 -1.15 5.68
CA LEU A 69 -7.21 -1.48 7.10
C LEU A 69 -8.25 -0.67 7.88
N SER A 70 -8.37 0.63 7.59
CA SER A 70 -9.36 1.51 8.20
C SER A 70 -10.79 1.05 7.86
N ARG A 71 -11.07 0.69 6.60
CA ARG A 71 -12.38 0.16 6.17
C ARG A 71 -12.73 -1.23 6.71
N ALA A 72 -11.74 -2.02 7.11
CA ALA A 72 -11.98 -3.31 7.75
C ALA A 72 -12.43 -3.14 9.21
N CYS A 73 -12.28 -1.94 9.79
CA CYS A 73 -12.76 -1.62 11.12
C CYS A 73 -14.21 -1.12 11.08
N PRO A 74 -14.97 -1.21 12.19
CA PRO A 74 -16.27 -0.57 12.31
C PRO A 74 -16.20 0.96 12.13
N ASP A 75 -17.26 1.57 11.58
CA ASP A 75 -17.30 3.00 11.20
C ASP A 75 -17.02 3.98 12.37
N ASN A 76 -17.26 3.57 13.62
CA ASN A 76 -17.02 4.39 14.82
C ASN A 76 -15.79 3.94 15.63
N SER A 77 -14.91 3.15 15.03
CA SER A 77 -13.70 2.64 15.68
C SER A 77 -12.61 3.70 15.73
N GLY A 78 -12.12 4.05 16.93
CA GLY A 78 -10.95 4.93 17.07
C GLY A 78 -9.69 4.39 16.38
N LEU A 79 -9.57 3.07 16.21
CA LEU A 79 -8.48 2.44 15.46
C LEU A 79 -8.54 2.77 13.96
N ALA A 80 -9.74 2.91 13.39
CA ALA A 80 -9.91 3.25 11.97
C ALA A 80 -9.34 4.63 11.66
N ASP A 81 -9.54 5.59 12.57
CA ASP A 81 -8.99 6.95 12.48
C ASP A 81 -7.49 6.96 12.76
N GLU A 82 -7.03 6.23 13.78
CA GLU A 82 -5.61 6.12 14.14
C GLU A 82 -4.77 5.60 12.96
N ILE A 83 -5.24 4.57 12.26
CA ILE A 83 -4.57 4.03 11.07
C ILE A 83 -4.36 5.10 10.01
N LEU A 84 -5.42 5.87 9.69
CA LEU A 84 -5.36 6.91 8.67
C LEU A 84 -4.41 8.03 9.07
N GLU A 85 -4.46 8.44 10.34
CA GLU A 85 -3.64 9.54 10.83
C GLU A 85 -2.16 9.15 10.87
N VAL A 86 -1.81 8.00 11.46
CA VAL A 86 -0.41 7.54 11.53
C VAL A 86 0.21 7.41 10.13
N CYS A 87 -0.52 6.82 9.18
CA CYS A 87 -0.04 6.69 7.81
C CYS A 87 0.09 8.06 7.13
N ARG A 88 -0.88 8.97 7.29
CA ARG A 88 -0.81 10.32 6.71
C ARG A 88 0.40 11.09 7.24
N THR A 89 0.60 11.11 8.56
CA THR A 89 1.72 11.84 9.17
C THR A 89 3.06 11.32 8.65
N ARG A 90 3.23 10.00 8.56
CA ARG A 90 4.48 9.39 8.05
C ARG A 90 4.73 9.66 6.57
N LEU A 91 3.69 9.81 5.77
CA LEU A 91 3.81 10.15 4.34
C LEU A 91 4.19 11.61 4.11
N ILE A 92 3.64 12.53 4.92
CA ILE A 92 3.92 13.98 4.80
C ILE A 92 5.26 14.34 5.46
N SER A 93 5.69 13.58 6.47
CA SER A 93 6.94 13.81 7.19
C SER A 93 7.70 12.51 7.43
N PRO A 94 8.38 11.98 6.39
CA PRO A 94 9.08 10.69 6.45
C PRO A 94 10.16 10.62 7.53
N ASP A 95 10.74 11.78 7.89
CA ASP A 95 11.83 11.92 8.86
C ASP A 95 11.38 12.25 10.29
N ALA A 96 10.08 12.50 10.55
CA ALA A 96 9.59 12.91 11.88
C ALA A 96 9.63 11.80 12.95
N CYS A 97 10.09 10.60 12.58
CA CYS A 97 10.25 9.44 13.48
C CYS A 97 11.71 8.94 13.41
N LYS A 98 12.68 9.86 13.46
CA LYS A 98 14.09 9.52 13.73
C LYS A 98 14.55 9.88 15.15
N ASP A 99 13.64 10.39 15.99
CA ASP A 99 13.86 10.69 17.40
C ASP A 99 13.16 9.69 18.33
#